data_AF-A0A139A1M3-F1
#
_entry.id   AF-A0A139A1M3-F1
#
_cell.length_a   1.000
_cell.length_b   1.000
_cell.length_c   1.000
_cell.angle_alpha   90.00
_cell.angle_beta   90.00
_cell.angle_gamma   90.00
#
_symmetry.space_group_name_H-M   'P 1'
#
loop_
_entity.id
_entity.type
_entity.pdbx_description
1 polymer ?
#
loop_
_entity_poly.entity_id
_entity_poly.type
_entity_poly.pdbx_seq_one_letter_code
_entity_poly.pdbx_strand_id
1 'polypeptide(L)'
;MSVQPLRLYRSIFKLHRQMPPALRYIGDSYVRDEFKRHKEADDFFVEQFMNQWSSYLHDMADQLQASRAIAQSVPGASDFVPEVGRNLPSDALDKMTDQQIGQLWALKEEAKKIPENAGEGGR
;
A
#
# COMPACT_ATOMS: atom_id res chain seq x y z
N MET A 1 2.12 20.15 12.74
CA MET A 1 2.08 19.29 13.95
C MET A 1 3.16 18.23 13.76
N SER A 2 4.14 18.10 14.66
CA SER A 2 5.15 17.03 14.53
C SER A 2 4.45 15.67 14.73
N VAL A 3 4.35 14.89 13.65
CA VAL A 3 3.87 13.52 13.74
C VAL A 3 4.96 12.72 14.44
N GLN A 4 4.63 12.07 15.55
CA GLN A 4 5.56 11.21 16.26
C GLN A 4 5.70 9.88 15.51
N PRO A 5 6.93 9.34 15.27
CA PRO A 5 7.13 8.10 14.51
C PRO A 5 6.26 6.93 14.98
N LEU A 6 6.15 6.75 16.30
CA LEU A 6 5.30 5.70 16.89
C LEU A 6 3.79 5.93 16.68
N ARG A 7 3.35 7.19 16.57
CA ARG A 7 1.95 7.49 16.24
C ARG A 7 1.66 7.15 14.79
N LEU A 8 2.53 7.56 13.86
CA LEU A 8 2.40 7.22 12.43
C LEU A 8 2.37 5.71 12.22
N TYR A 9 3.33 5.01 12.83
CA TYR A 9 3.41 3.56 12.82
C TYR A 9 2.08 2.90 13.24
N ARG A 10 1.54 3.26 14.41
CA ARG A 10 0.27 2.70 14.91
C ARG A 10 -0.93 3.05 14.00
N SER A 11 -0.96 4.27 13.46
CA SER A 11 -2.02 4.70 12.54
C SER A 11 -2.03 3.86 11.26
N ILE A 12 -0.85 3.54 10.71
CA ILE A 12 -0.72 2.68 9.53
C ILE A 12 -1.29 1.28 9.82
N PHE A 13 -0.92 0.63 10.93
CA PHE A 13 -1.50 -0.68 11.29
C PHE A 13 -3.00 -0.63 11.50
N LYS A 14 -3.53 0.46 12.07
CA LYS A 14 -4.98 0.64 12.22
C LYS A 14 -5.67 0.77 10.86
N LEU A 15 -5.04 1.45 9.90
CA LEU A 15 -5.53 1.55 8.54
C LEU A 15 -5.49 0.19 7.82
N HIS A 16 -4.37 -0.53 7.92
CA HIS A 16 -4.17 -1.82 7.26
C HIS A 16 -5.20 -2.89 7.65
N ARG A 17 -5.77 -2.83 8.85
CA ARG A 17 -6.88 -3.71 9.27
C ARG A 17 -8.13 -3.60 8.39
N GLN A 18 -8.22 -2.55 7.58
CA GLN A 18 -9.33 -2.27 6.67
C GLN A 18 -9.04 -2.72 5.24
N MET A 19 -7.82 -3.21 4.96
CA MET A 19 -7.41 -3.72 3.66
C MET A 19 -7.73 -5.22 3.51
N PRO A 20 -7.80 -5.73 2.27
CA PRO A 20 -7.87 -7.17 2.01
C PRO A 20 -6.78 -7.96 2.74
N PRO A 21 -7.05 -9.18 3.26
CA PRO A 21 -6.11 -9.92 4.12
C PRO A 21 -4.71 -10.11 3.53
N ALA A 22 -4.62 -10.46 2.25
CA ALA A 22 -3.33 -10.65 1.56
C ALA A 22 -2.51 -9.34 1.50
N LEU A 23 -3.17 -8.22 1.15
CA LEU A 23 -2.51 -6.91 1.10
C LEU A 23 -2.10 -6.44 2.50
N ARG A 24 -2.93 -6.67 3.51
CA ARG A 24 -2.59 -6.39 4.91
C ARG A 24 -1.36 -7.16 5.34
N TYR A 25 -1.27 -8.46 5.03
CA TYR A 25 -0.14 -9.30 5.44
C TYR A 25 1.18 -8.76 4.88
N ILE A 26 1.22 -8.51 3.58
CA ILE A 26 2.42 -8.00 2.89
C ILE A 26 2.76 -6.59 3.39
N GLY A 27 1.77 -5.71 3.48
CA GLY A 27 1.94 -4.34 3.94
C GLY A 27 2.43 -4.25 5.39
N ASP A 28 1.84 -5.04 6.30
CA ASP A 28 2.25 -5.09 7.71
C ASP A 28 3.71 -5.54 7.86
N SER A 29 4.16 -6.52 7.06
CA SER A 29 5.56 -6.95 7.06
C SER A 29 6.48 -5.82 6.58
N TYR A 30 6.13 -5.18 5.47
CA TYR A 30 6.93 -4.12 4.87
C TYR A 30 7.07 -2.90 5.81
N VAL A 31 5.97 -2.46 6.44
CA VAL A 31 5.98 -1.36 7.42
C VAL A 31 6.90 -1.68 8.61
N ARG A 32 6.88 -2.92 9.13
CA ARG A 32 7.77 -3.30 10.24
C ARG A 32 9.23 -3.16 9.83
N ASP A 33 9.57 -3.69 8.66
CA ASP A 33 10.94 -3.71 8.18
C ASP A 33 11.45 -2.29 7.89
N GLU A 34 10.65 -1.46 7.25
CA GLU A 34 11.04 -0.08 6.92
C GLU A 34 11.21 0.81 8.15
N PHE A 35 10.27 0.76 9.11
CA PHE A 35 10.43 1.50 10.37
C PHE A 35 11.61 0.98 11.20
N LYS A 36 11.92 -0.32 11.13
CA LYS A 36 13.10 -0.90 11.79
C LYS A 36 14.39 -0.40 11.14
N ARG A 37 14.46 -0.38 9.80
CA ARG A 37 15.61 0.12 9.04
C ARG A 37 15.87 1.61 9.29
N HIS A 38 14.83 2.40 9.56
CA HIS A 38 14.93 3.84 9.81
C HIS A 38 15.07 4.21 11.29
N LYS A 39 15.22 3.25 12.19
CA LYS A 39 15.33 3.51 13.65
C LYS A 39 16.58 4.34 14.01
N GLU A 40 17.66 4.15 13.26
CA GLU A 40 18.98 4.76 13.50
C GLU A 40 19.42 5.65 12.32
N ALA A 41 18.48 6.06 11.48
CA ALA A 41 18.77 6.94 10.35
C ALA A 41 19.05 8.37 10.84
N ASP A 42 19.86 9.12 10.08
CA ASP A 42 20.12 10.53 10.37
C ASP A 42 18.84 11.37 10.28
N ASP A 43 18.77 12.43 11.08
CA ASP A 43 17.59 13.31 11.20
C ASP A 43 17.07 13.81 9.84
N PHE A 44 17.98 14.09 8.89
CA PHE A 44 17.62 14.49 7.52
C PHE A 44 16.76 13.42 6.82
N PHE A 45 17.15 12.15 6.92
CA PHE A 45 16.40 11.04 6.33
C PHE A 45 15.12 10.75 7.12
N VAL A 46 15.13 10.97 8.44
CA VAL A 46 13.94 10.79 9.29
C VAL A 46 12.83 11.76 8.89
N GLU A 47 13.14 13.03 8.60
CA GLU A 47 12.13 13.99 8.15
C GLU A 47 11.46 13.55 6.84
N GLN A 48 12.28 13.19 5.85
CA GLN A 48 11.79 12.72 4.55
C GLN A 48 10.97 11.43 4.68
N PHE A 49 11.46 10.50 5.51
CA PHE A 49 10.73 9.27 5.85
C PHE A 49 9.35 9.60 6.43
N MET A 50 9.29 10.46 7.45
CA MET A 50 8.04 10.82 8.10
C MET A 50 7.06 11.50 7.14
N ASN A 51 7.54 12.35 6.23
CA ASN A 51 6.72 12.97 5.20
C ASN A 51 6.14 11.93 4.24
N GLN A 52 6.98 11.03 3.70
CA GLN A 52 6.53 10.02 2.74
C GLN A 52 5.55 9.02 3.34
N TRP A 53 5.81 8.55 4.56
CA TRP A 53 4.91 7.63 5.26
C TRP A 53 3.61 8.29 5.72
N SER A 54 3.64 9.60 5.99
CA SER A 54 2.42 10.38 6.23
C SER A 54 1.59 10.48 4.96
N SER A 55 2.21 10.81 3.82
CA SER A 55 1.51 10.83 2.52
C SER A 55 0.92 9.46 2.17
N TYR A 56 1.68 8.38 2.35
CA TYR A 56 1.19 7.02 2.19
C TYR A 56 -0.08 6.74 3.02
N LEU A 57 -0.07 7.12 4.30
CA LEU A 57 -1.24 6.95 5.18
C LEU A 57 -2.47 7.71 4.66
N HIS A 58 -2.29 8.94 4.19
CA HIS A 58 -3.38 9.75 3.63
C HIS A 58 -3.91 9.15 2.33
N ASP A 59 -3.03 8.88 1.36
CA ASP A 59 -3.40 8.29 0.07
C ASP A 59 -4.17 6.98 0.24
N MET A 60 -3.71 6.13 1.16
CA MET A 60 -4.35 4.85 1.44
C MET A 60 -5.71 5.01 2.16
N ALA A 61 -5.83 6.00 3.05
CA ALA A 61 -7.10 6.30 3.70
C ALA A 61 -8.14 6.82 2.71
N ASP A 62 -7.73 7.70 1.79
CA ASP A 62 -8.60 8.24 0.75
C ASP A 62 -9.10 7.14 -0.19
N GLN A 63 -8.21 6.24 -0.63
CA GLN A 63 -8.59 5.08 -1.46
C GLN A 63 -9.60 4.19 -0.76
N LEU A 64 -9.36 3.82 0.51
CA LEU A 64 -10.29 2.97 1.27
C LEU A 64 -11.64 3.65 1.52
N GLN A 65 -11.65 4.97 1.74
CA GLN A 65 -12.90 5.73 1.87
C GLN A 65 -13.68 5.77 0.55
N ALA A 66 -13.03 6.07 -0.57
CA ALA A 66 -13.65 6.09 -1.88
C ALA A 66 -14.22 4.71 -2.26
N SER A 67 -13.43 3.66 -2.05
CA SER A 67 -13.80 2.26 -2.26
C SER A 67 -15.08 1.90 -1.49
N ARG A 68 -15.15 2.26 -0.20
CA ARG A 68 -16.37 2.07 0.62
C ARG A 68 -17.56 2.91 0.17
N ALA A 69 -17.35 4.16 -0.24
CA ALA A 69 -18.44 5.01 -0.70
C ALA A 69 -19.10 4.40 -1.95
N ILE A 70 -18.30 3.84 -2.86
CA ILE A 70 -18.80 3.09 -4.02
C ILE A 70 -19.62 1.88 -3.56
N ALA A 71 -19.08 1.05 -2.65
CA ALA A 71 -19.78 -0.13 -2.13
C ALA A 71 -21.14 0.21 -1.50
N GLN A 72 -21.22 1.31 -0.74
CA GLN A 72 -22.45 1.76 -0.09
C GLN A 72 -23.51 2.24 -1.08
N SER A 73 -23.11 2.67 -2.28
CA SER A 73 -24.03 3.07 -3.34
C SER A 73 -24.63 1.89 -4.12
N VAL A 74 -24.08 0.67 -3.94
CA VAL A 74 -24.53 -0.54 -4.63
C VAL A 74 -25.36 -1.42 -3.67
N PRO A 75 -26.68 -1.58 -3.90
CA PRO A 75 -27.51 -2.44 -3.08
C PRO A 75 -27.04 -3.90 -3.12
N GLY A 76 -26.88 -4.53 -1.96
CA GLY A 76 -26.52 -5.96 -1.86
C GLY A 76 -25.02 -6.27 -1.86
N ALA A 77 -24.15 -5.26 -1.74
CA ALA A 77 -22.69 -5.45 -1.68
C ALA A 77 -22.18 -5.97 -0.30
N SER A 78 -22.72 -7.10 0.18
CA SER A 78 -22.30 -7.71 1.46
C SER A 78 -20.88 -8.28 1.41
N ASP A 79 -20.43 -8.73 0.24
CA ASP A 79 -19.11 -9.34 0.02
C ASP A 79 -18.12 -8.36 -0.63
N PHE A 80 -18.25 -7.07 -0.30
CA PHE A 80 -17.38 -6.04 -0.85
C PHE A 80 -15.94 -6.20 -0.35
N VAL A 81 -15.02 -6.42 -1.30
CA VAL A 81 -13.57 -6.35 -1.06
C VAL A 81 -13.08 -4.97 -1.49
N PRO A 82 -12.49 -4.17 -0.58
CA PRO A 82 -11.99 -2.85 -0.94
C PRO A 82 -10.91 -2.94 -2.02
N GLU A 83 -11.17 -2.31 -3.16
CA GLU A 83 -10.15 -2.08 -4.18
C GLU A 83 -9.18 -0.99 -3.71
N VAL A 84 -7.89 -1.28 -3.82
CA VAL A 84 -6.78 -0.44 -3.37
C VAL A 84 -5.71 -0.47 -4.46
N GLY A 85 -5.14 0.69 -4.75
CA GLY A 85 -4.14 0.88 -5.79
C GLY A 85 -4.52 2.01 -6.74
N ARG A 86 -3.56 2.40 -7.56
CA ARG A 86 -3.75 3.36 -8.64
C ARG A 86 -2.91 2.95 -9.83
N ASN A 87 -3.40 3.27 -11.03
CA ASN A 87 -2.63 3.05 -12.24
C ASN A 87 -1.31 3.82 -12.17
N LEU A 88 -0.24 3.19 -12.63
CA LEU A 88 1.05 3.87 -12.80
C LEU A 88 0.84 5.05 -13.77
N PRO A 89 1.31 6.26 -13.43
CA PRO A 89 1.20 7.38 -14.35
C PRO A 89 2.08 7.10 -15.57
N SER A 90 1.67 7.62 -16.73
CA SER A 90 2.31 7.31 -18.01
C SER A 90 3.79 7.70 -18.06
N ASP A 91 4.19 8.73 -17.32
CA ASP A 91 5.57 9.23 -17.22
C ASP A 91 6.41 8.49 -16.15
N ALA A 92 5.85 7.53 -15.41
CA ALA A 92 6.61 6.76 -14.43
C ALA A 92 7.68 5.89 -15.08
N LEU A 93 7.39 5.34 -16.27
CA LEU A 93 8.32 4.47 -16.99
C LEU A 93 9.55 5.25 -17.46
N ASP A 94 9.38 6.52 -17.85
CA ASP A 94 10.47 7.39 -18.31
C ASP A 94 11.48 7.70 -17.20
N LYS A 95 11.07 7.56 -15.94
CA LYS A 95 11.90 7.79 -14.74
C LYS A 95 12.59 6.51 -14.25
N MET A 96 12.31 5.37 -14.87
CA MET A 96 12.90 4.08 -14.49
C MET A 96 14.13 3.78 -15.34
N THR A 97 15.11 3.13 -14.73
CA THR A 97 16.24 2.54 -15.46
C THR A 97 15.80 1.33 -16.28
N ASP A 98 16.55 0.96 -17.32
CA ASP A 98 16.29 -0.23 -18.12
C ASP A 98 16.16 -1.51 -17.27
N GLN A 99 16.97 -1.62 -16.21
CA GLN A 99 16.89 -2.72 -15.27
C GLN A 99 15.56 -2.74 -14.51
N GLN A 100 15.10 -1.58 -14.01
CA GLN A 100 13.82 -1.47 -13.30
C GLN A 100 12.64 -1.76 -14.23
N ILE A 101 12.71 -1.32 -15.48
CA ILE A 101 11.70 -1.63 -16.50
C ILE A 101 11.67 -3.14 -16.76
N GLY A 102 12.84 -3.78 -16.90
CA GLY A 102 12.94 -5.23 -17.04
C GLY A 102 12.35 -5.99 -15.84
N GLN A 103 12.61 -5.53 -14.62
CA GLN A 103 12.04 -6.11 -13.40
C GLN A 103 10.52 -5.93 -13.33
N LEU A 104 10.01 -4.75 -13.66
CA LEU A 104 8.58 -4.48 -13.69
C LEU A 104 7.87 -5.35 -14.73
N TRP A 105 8.49 -5.55 -15.90
CA TRP A 105 7.97 -6.44 -16.93
C TRP A 105 7.94 -7.89 -16.47
N ALA A 106 9.02 -8.39 -15.84
CA ALA A 106 9.05 -9.74 -15.28
C ALA A 106 7.96 -9.95 -14.21
N LEU A 107 7.76 -8.95 -13.34
CA LEU A 107 6.69 -8.97 -12.35
C LEU A 107 5.30 -9.04 -13.00
N LYS A 108 5.07 -8.25 -14.05
CA LYS A 108 3.82 -8.28 -14.83
C LYS A 108 3.54 -9.66 -15.42
N GLU A 109 4.54 -10.29 -16.01
CA GLU A 109 4.38 -11.62 -16.61
C GLU A 109 4.13 -12.71 -15.55
N GLU A 110 4.74 -12.58 -14.37
CA GLU A 110 4.48 -13.50 -13.26
C GLU A 110 3.06 -13.34 -12.70
N ALA A 111 2.61 -12.10 -12.52
CA ALA A 111 1.26 -11.81 -12.00
C ALA A 111 0.16 -12.39 -12.90
N LYS A 112 0.34 -12.41 -14.23
CA LYS A 112 -0.60 -13.03 -15.18
C LYS A 112 -0.75 -14.54 -15.03
N LYS A 113 0.22 -15.23 -14.41
CA LYS A 113 0.17 -16.69 -14.20
C LYS A 113 -0.74 -17.08 -13.05
N ILE A 114 -1.09 -16.13 -12.18
CA ILE A 114 -1.98 -16.38 -11.04
C ILE A 114 -3.43 -16.40 -11.55
N PRO A 115 -4.18 -17.50 -11.38
CA PRO A 115 -5.59 -17.53 -11.74
C PRO A 115 -6.38 -16.58 -10.83
N GLU A 116 -7.36 -15.85 -11.39
CA GLU A 116 -8.15 -14.79 -10.70
C GLU A 116 -8.75 -15.22 -9.34
N ASN A 117 -8.94 -16.51 -9.09
CA ASN A 117 -9.57 -17.04 -7.87
C ASN A 117 -8.60 -17.50 -6.76
N ALA A 118 -7.28 -17.28 -6.87
CA ALA A 118 -6.32 -17.76 -5.87
C ALA A 118 -6.29 -16.96 -4.55
N GLY A 119 -6.97 -15.81 -4.47
CA GLY A 119 -6.90 -14.87 -3.34
C GLY A 119 -7.87 -15.12 -2.17
N GLU A 120 -8.83 -16.04 -2.31
CA GLU A 120 -9.90 -16.24 -1.30
C GLU A 120 -9.54 -17.26 -0.19
N GLY A 121 -8.40 -17.93 -0.30
CA GLY A 121 -8.01 -19.05 0.56
C GLY A 121 -7.09 -18.71 1.73
N GLY A 122 -7.39 -17.68 2.52
CA GLY A 122 -6.63 -17.35 3.75
C GLY A 122 -7.52 -17.41 4.99
N ARG A 123 -7.72 -18.62 5.53
CA ARG A 123 -8.38 -18.86 6.84
C ARG A 123 -7.61 -18.22 7.98
#